data_AF-A0A7J4U0C7-F1
#
_entry.id   AF-A0A7J4U0C7-F1
#
_cell.length_a   1.000
_cell.length_b   1.000
_cell.length_c   1.000
_cell.angle_alpha   90.00
_cell.angle_beta   90.00
_cell.angle_gamma   90.00
#
_symmetry.space_group_name_H-M   'P 1'
#
loop_
_entity.id
_entity.type
_entity.pdbx_description
1 polymer ?
#
loop_
_entity_poly.entity_id
_entity_poly.type
_entity_poly.pdbx_seq_one_letter_code
_entity_poly.pdbx_strand_id
1 'polypeptide(L)'
;VFVLIAMQLGDPTNTTYLWGVIGLSCVLGIVLVLPIGGADMPVVVSLLNSLSGIAAAFTGFIIGNSVLIVAGSLVGASGLILTFIMCKAMNRTLANVLFTSFGGTDKETVTRTKVGSDADEVAMMIDGAQKVIIVPGYGMAVSQCQHQVKEFADLIAEKYDTEVK
;
A
#
# COMPACT_ATOMS: atom_id res chain seq x y z
N VAL A 1 23.22 -9.89 -8.94
CA VAL A 1 23.39 -8.44 -9.25
C VAL A 1 24.72 -7.92 -8.73
N PHE A 2 25.03 -8.01 -7.43
CA PHE A 2 26.29 -7.52 -6.86
C PHE A 2 27.57 -8.08 -7.51
N VAL A 3 27.60 -9.36 -7.87
CA VAL A 3 28.74 -9.96 -8.59
C VAL A 3 28.94 -9.32 -9.96
N LEU A 4 27.86 -9.11 -10.73
CA LEU A 4 27.95 -8.45 -12.05
C LEU A 4 28.36 -6.97 -11.92
N ILE A 5 27.92 -6.29 -10.86
CA ILE A 5 28.38 -4.92 -10.55
C ILE A 5 29.87 -4.92 -10.24
N ALA A 6 30.37 -5.86 -9.43
CA ALA A 6 31.79 -5.97 -9.10
C ALA A 6 32.64 -6.27 -10.34
N MET A 7 32.16 -7.13 -11.24
CA MET A 7 32.82 -7.42 -12.52
C MET A 7 32.82 -6.20 -13.46
N GLN A 8 31.74 -5.41 -13.50
CA GLN A 8 31.66 -4.16 -14.25
C GLN A 8 32.68 -3.12 -13.76
N LEU A 9 32.97 -3.06 -12.46
CA LEU A 9 33.98 -2.14 -11.92
C LEU A 9 35.40 -2.48 -12.38
N GLY A 10 35.69 -3.76 -12.65
CA GLY A 10 36.98 -4.22 -13.17
C GLY A 10 37.16 -4.01 -14.67
N ASP A 11 36.08 -4.07 -15.45
CA ASP A 11 36.08 -3.80 -16.89
C ASP A 11 34.87 -2.93 -17.29
N PRO A 12 34.97 -1.60 -17.13
CA PRO A 12 33.85 -0.68 -17.29
C PRO A 12 33.38 -0.54 -18.74
N THR A 13 34.20 -0.93 -19.71
CA THR A 13 33.89 -0.89 -21.15
C THR A 13 33.06 -2.08 -21.64
N ASN A 14 32.95 -3.15 -20.85
CA ASN A 14 32.23 -4.34 -21.25
C ASN A 14 30.72 -4.13 -21.15
N THR A 15 30.05 -4.03 -22.29
CA THR A 15 28.60 -3.81 -22.39
C THR A 15 27.78 -5.03 -21.98
N THR A 16 28.36 -6.23 -22.02
CA THR A 16 27.68 -7.49 -21.67
C THR A 16 27.28 -7.53 -20.20
N TYR A 17 28.18 -7.10 -19.32
CA TYR A 17 27.92 -7.05 -17.88
C TYR A 17 26.86 -6.00 -17.54
N LEU A 18 26.86 -4.85 -18.22
CA LEU A 18 25.84 -3.81 -18.07
C LEU A 18 24.44 -4.31 -18.43
N TRP A 19 24.29 -4.97 -19.58
CA TRP A 19 23.03 -5.61 -19.97
C TRP A 19 22.62 -6.71 -18.98
N GLY A 20 23.59 -7.49 -18.47
CA GLY A 20 23.35 -8.49 -17.45
C GLY A 20 22.82 -7.91 -16.13
N VAL A 21 23.36 -6.76 -15.69
CA VAL A 21 22.88 -6.05 -14.49
C VAL A 21 21.44 -5.56 -14.69
N ILE A 22 21.15 -4.95 -15.84
CA ILE A 22 19.80 -4.44 -16.16
C ILE A 22 18.80 -5.61 -16.16
N GLY A 23 19.06 -6.65 -16.94
CA GLY A 23 18.16 -7.80 -17.07
C GLY A 23 17.90 -8.49 -15.73
N LEU A 24 18.96 -8.73 -14.95
CA LEU A 24 18.82 -9.36 -13.64
C LEU A 24 18.09 -8.47 -12.62
N SER A 25 18.24 -7.15 -12.70
CA SER A 25 17.51 -6.20 -11.83
C SER A 25 16.02 -6.18 -12.14
N CYS A 26 15.64 -6.25 -13.42
CA CYS A 26 14.24 -6.39 -13.82
C CYS A 26 13.62 -7.69 -13.29
N VAL A 27 14.33 -8.82 -13.44
CA VAL A 27 13.87 -10.11 -12.90
C VAL A 27 13.74 -10.06 -11.37
N LEU A 28 14.71 -9.47 -10.68
CA LEU A 28 14.65 -9.29 -9.22
C LEU A 28 13.43 -8.47 -8.81
N GLY A 29 13.13 -7.37 -9.52
CA GLY A 29 11.94 -6.56 -9.25
C GLY A 29 10.64 -7.35 -9.37
N ILE A 30 10.50 -8.18 -10.41
CA ILE A 30 9.33 -9.06 -10.60
C ILE A 30 9.25 -10.08 -9.46
N VAL A 31 10.34 -10.78 -9.16
CA VAL A 31 10.39 -11.80 -8.10
C VAL A 31 10.11 -11.20 -6.72
N LEU A 32 10.52 -9.96 -6.47
CA LEU A 32 10.26 -9.26 -5.21
C LEU A 32 8.78 -8.93 -5.04
N VAL A 33 8.08 -8.52 -6.11
CA VAL A 33 6.69 -8.06 -6.05
C VAL A 33 5.67 -9.20 -6.11
N LEU A 34 5.94 -10.26 -6.90
CA LEU A 34 5.03 -11.39 -7.09
C LEU A 34 4.46 -12.04 -5.81
N PRO A 35 5.25 -12.29 -4.75
CA PRO A 35 4.73 -12.97 -3.57
C PRO A 35 3.85 -12.09 -2.68
N ILE A 36 3.80 -10.77 -2.87
CA ILE A 36 3.03 -9.88 -1.99
C ILE A 36 1.52 -10.04 -2.22
N GLY A 37 0.78 -10.17 -1.12
CA GLY A 37 -0.68 -10.26 -1.15
C GLY A 37 -1.34 -8.94 -1.57
N GLY A 38 -2.47 -9.03 -2.28
CA GLY A 38 -3.19 -7.85 -2.78
C GLY A 38 -3.60 -6.84 -1.71
N ALA A 39 -3.85 -7.30 -0.48
CA ALA A 39 -4.17 -6.43 0.66
C ALA A 39 -2.98 -5.55 1.11
N ASP A 40 -1.74 -6.01 0.92
CA ASP A 40 -0.52 -5.29 1.31
C ASP A 40 0.09 -4.49 0.15
N MET A 41 -0.47 -4.62 -1.06
CA MET A 41 0.03 -3.96 -2.26
C MET A 41 0.25 -2.44 -2.11
N PRO A 42 -0.62 -1.67 -1.41
CA PRO A 42 -0.40 -0.24 -1.23
C PRO A 42 0.92 0.10 -0.53
N VAL A 43 1.35 -0.72 0.44
CA VAL A 43 2.61 -0.53 1.16
C VAL A 43 3.80 -0.70 0.23
N VAL A 44 3.75 -1.71 -0.66
CA VAL A 44 4.82 -1.99 -1.62
C VAL A 44 4.91 -0.91 -2.68
N VAL A 45 3.78 -0.37 -3.14
CA VAL A 45 3.77 0.78 -4.05
C VAL A 45 4.48 1.98 -3.42
N SER A 46 4.20 2.28 -2.14
CA SER A 46 4.89 3.35 -1.40
C SER A 46 6.40 3.09 -1.26
N LEU A 47 6.80 1.85 -0.97
CA LEU A 47 8.21 1.47 -0.87
C LEU A 47 8.93 1.64 -2.22
N LEU A 48 8.34 1.17 -3.32
CA LEU A 48 8.92 1.31 -4.66
C LEU A 48 9.02 2.79 -5.09
N ASN A 49 8.05 3.62 -4.70
CA ASN A 49 8.10 5.08 -4.89
C ASN A 49 9.23 5.74 -4.08
N SER A 50 9.52 5.24 -2.89
CA SER A 50 10.71 5.68 -2.15
C SER A 50 12.01 5.28 -2.86
N LEU A 51 12.11 4.03 -3.31
CA LEU A 51 13.30 3.53 -3.98
C LEU A 51 13.58 4.25 -5.31
N SER A 52 12.53 4.66 -6.04
CA SER A 52 12.70 5.50 -7.24
C SER A 52 13.25 6.88 -6.90
N GLY A 53 12.81 7.50 -5.79
CA GLY A 53 13.38 8.75 -5.27
C GLY A 53 14.86 8.62 -4.91
N ILE A 54 15.23 7.56 -4.18
CA ILE A 54 16.62 7.26 -3.83
C ILE A 54 17.48 7.05 -5.09
N ALA A 55 16.98 6.30 -6.09
CA ALA A 55 17.66 6.10 -7.36
C ALA A 55 17.85 7.41 -8.15
N ALA A 56 16.84 8.29 -8.14
CA ALA A 56 16.95 9.63 -8.73
C ALA A 56 18.03 10.47 -8.03
N ALA A 57 18.10 10.42 -6.69
CA ALA A 57 19.14 11.13 -5.94
C ALA A 57 20.54 10.64 -6.30
N PHE A 58 20.75 9.32 -6.40
CA PHE A 58 22.03 8.75 -6.85
C PHE A 58 22.37 9.17 -8.28
N THR A 59 21.39 9.18 -9.18
CA THR A 59 21.57 9.69 -10.55
C THR A 59 21.98 11.17 -10.51
N GLY A 60 21.39 11.95 -9.61
CA GLY A 60 21.71 13.36 -9.39
C GLY A 60 23.17 13.58 -8.98
N PHE A 61 23.70 12.72 -8.10
CA PHE A 61 25.12 12.75 -7.74
C PHE A 61 26.03 12.41 -8.93
N ILE A 62 25.64 11.43 -9.76
CA ILE A 62 26.43 11.01 -10.94
C ILE A 62 26.56 12.16 -11.97
N ILE A 63 25.46 12.89 -12.21
CA ILE A 63 25.43 13.97 -13.21
C ILE A 63 25.68 15.37 -12.62
N GLY A 64 25.92 15.49 -11.32
CA GLY A 64 26.14 16.77 -10.63
C GLY A 64 24.91 17.69 -10.59
N ASN A 65 23.69 17.13 -10.60
CA ASN A 65 22.45 17.91 -10.61
C ASN A 65 21.84 18.03 -9.20
N SER A 66 22.01 19.20 -8.58
CA SER A 66 21.48 19.51 -7.25
C SER A 66 19.97 19.40 -7.14
N VAL A 67 19.22 19.73 -8.20
CA VAL A 67 17.74 19.61 -8.19
C VAL A 67 17.34 18.14 -8.09
N LEU A 68 18.00 17.26 -8.85
CA LEU A 68 17.71 15.83 -8.82
C LEU A 68 18.12 15.19 -7.49
N ILE A 69 19.21 15.65 -6.87
CA ILE A 69 19.64 15.22 -5.53
C ILE A 69 18.59 15.61 -4.47
N VAL A 70 18.18 16.87 -4.46
CA VAL A 70 17.22 17.39 -3.45
C VAL A 70 15.84 16.78 -3.66
N ALA A 71 15.33 16.77 -4.89
CA ALA A 71 14.02 16.19 -5.19
C ALA A 71 14.00 14.67 -4.94
N GLY A 72 15.02 13.94 -5.39
CA GLY A 72 15.12 12.50 -5.17
C GLY A 72 15.22 12.12 -3.69
N SER A 73 16.04 12.83 -2.92
CA SER A 73 16.17 12.57 -1.47
C SER A 73 14.88 12.90 -0.71
N LEU A 74 14.16 13.97 -1.09
CA LEU A 74 12.86 14.32 -0.50
C LEU A 74 11.82 13.25 -0.77
N VAL A 75 11.68 12.79 -2.02
CA VAL A 75 10.75 11.72 -2.40
C VAL A 75 11.11 10.41 -1.70
N GLY A 76 12.41 10.07 -1.67
CA GLY A 76 12.92 8.88 -1.01
C GLY A 76 12.58 8.84 0.48
N ALA A 77 12.94 9.90 1.22
CA ALA A 77 12.66 10.00 2.64
C ALA A 77 11.16 10.00 2.94
N SER A 78 10.38 10.79 2.21
CA SER A 78 8.92 10.88 2.41
C SER A 78 8.23 9.55 2.13
N GLY A 79 8.64 8.84 1.07
CA GLY A 79 8.12 7.52 0.74
C GLY A 79 8.45 6.46 1.81
N LEU A 80 9.66 6.48 2.38
CA LEU A 80 9.99 5.56 3.49
C LEU A 80 9.12 5.85 4.71
N ILE A 81 8.97 7.12 5.09
CA ILE A 81 8.16 7.53 6.23
C ILE A 81 6.70 7.08 6.04
N LEU A 82 6.13 7.35 4.86
CA LEU A 82 4.78 6.91 4.52
C LEU A 82 4.64 5.39 4.62
N THR A 83 5.61 4.64 4.07
CA THR A 83 5.62 3.17 4.14
C THR A 83 5.60 2.67 5.58
N PHE A 84 6.38 3.29 6.48
CA PHE A 84 6.40 2.92 7.90
C PHE A 84 5.08 3.24 8.60
N ILE A 85 4.47 4.39 8.31
CA ILE A 85 3.17 4.77 8.89
C ILE A 85 2.09 3.79 8.41
N MET A 86 2.08 3.40 7.13
CA MET A 86 1.14 2.42 6.59
C MET A 86 1.32 1.05 7.24
N CYS A 87 2.56 0.57 7.37
CA CYS A 87 2.88 -0.68 8.08
C CYS A 87 2.34 -0.66 9.52
N LYS A 88 2.60 0.44 10.24
CA LYS A 88 2.13 0.63 11.62
C LYS A 88 0.61 0.66 11.71
N ALA A 89 -0.08 1.32 10.78
CA ALA A 89 -1.54 1.38 10.74
C ALA A 89 -2.16 -0.01 10.48
N MET A 90 -1.47 -0.89 9.76
CA MET A 90 -1.89 -2.27 9.50
C MET A 90 -1.45 -3.25 10.60
N ASN A 91 -0.77 -2.79 11.65
CA ASN A 91 -0.16 -3.64 12.69
C ASN A 91 0.76 -4.74 12.12
N ARG A 92 1.49 -4.44 11.04
CA ARG A 92 2.46 -5.35 10.40
C ARG A 92 3.80 -4.65 10.24
N THR A 93 4.89 -5.40 10.31
CA THR A 93 6.23 -4.85 10.02
C THR A 93 6.51 -4.88 8.52
N LEU A 94 7.43 -4.02 8.05
CA LEU A 94 7.87 -4.03 6.65
C LEU A 94 8.42 -5.39 6.23
N ALA A 95 9.15 -6.07 7.12
CA ALA A 95 9.66 -7.43 6.88
C ALA A 95 8.51 -8.43 6.68
N ASN A 96 7.44 -8.34 7.47
CA ASN A 96 6.27 -9.18 7.29
C ASN A 96 5.58 -8.88 5.95
N VAL A 97 5.43 -7.62 5.56
CA VAL A 97 4.82 -7.28 4.26
C VAL A 97 5.63 -7.84 3.08
N LEU A 98 6.97 -7.76 3.14
CA LEU A 98 7.84 -8.25 2.06
C LEU A 98 8.01 -9.77 2.04
N PHE A 99 7.94 -10.44 3.20
CA PHE A 99 8.33 -11.84 3.34
C PHE A 99 7.26 -12.78 3.95
N THR A 100 6.10 -12.29 4.41
CA THR A 100 5.05 -13.16 5.01
C THR A 100 4.55 -14.24 4.05
N SER A 101 4.56 -14.00 2.74
CA SER A 101 4.14 -15.01 1.75
C SER A 101 5.06 -16.24 1.67
N PHE A 102 6.28 -16.15 2.19
CA PHE A 102 7.20 -17.29 2.30
C PHE A 102 6.96 -18.16 3.54
N GLY A 103 6.06 -17.74 4.44
CA GLY A 103 5.72 -18.45 5.67
C GLY A 103 4.21 -18.58 5.83
N GLY A 104 3.64 -19.65 5.27
CA GLY A 104 2.23 -19.99 5.44
C GLY A 104 1.87 -20.01 6.93
N THR A 105 1.04 -19.07 7.35
CA THR A 105 0.53 -19.04 8.72
C THR A 105 -0.73 -19.90 8.78
N ASP A 106 -0.77 -20.83 9.75
CA ASP A 106 -1.94 -21.64 10.04
C ASP A 106 -3.17 -20.75 10.21
N LYS A 107 -4.21 -21.00 9.39
CA LYS A 107 -5.47 -20.29 9.52
C LYS A 107 -6.14 -20.79 10.80
N GLU A 108 -6.15 -19.95 11.83
CA GLU A 108 -7.01 -20.21 12.99
C GLU A 108 -8.47 -20.32 12.53
N THR A 109 -9.09 -21.44 12.86
CA THR A 109 -10.49 -21.69 12.50
C THR A 109 -11.36 -20.95 13.51
N VAL A 110 -11.72 -19.71 13.20
CA VAL A 110 -12.60 -18.93 14.06
C VAL A 110 -14.03 -19.44 13.90
N THR A 111 -14.50 -20.27 14.84
CA THR A 111 -15.91 -20.64 14.98
C THR A 111 -16.66 -19.50 15.68
N ARG A 112 -17.07 -18.48 14.90
CA ARG A 112 -17.99 -17.43 15.39
C ARG A 112 -19.31 -17.54 14.64
N THR A 113 -20.42 -17.58 15.37
CA THR A 113 -21.77 -17.49 14.79
C THR A 113 -21.94 -16.11 14.17
N LYS A 114 -22.13 -16.05 12.85
CA LYS A 114 -22.47 -14.82 12.13
C LYS A 114 -23.97 -14.58 12.27
N VAL A 115 -24.35 -13.49 12.93
CA VAL A 115 -25.72 -12.99 12.92
C VAL A 115 -25.86 -12.10 11.68
N GLY A 116 -26.80 -12.43 10.80
CA GLY A 116 -27.19 -11.57 9.68
C GLY A 116 -28.45 -10.79 10.06
N SER A 117 -28.57 -9.57 9.55
CA SER A 117 -29.79 -8.75 9.64
C SER A 117 -30.20 -8.32 8.24
N ASP A 118 -31.51 -8.27 8.02
CA ASP A 118 -32.09 -7.78 6.77
C ASP A 118 -32.14 -6.24 6.76
N ALA A 119 -32.29 -5.65 5.58
CA ALA A 119 -32.28 -4.19 5.41
C ALA A 119 -33.37 -3.49 6.25
N ASP A 120 -34.55 -4.11 6.36
CA ASP A 120 -35.67 -3.57 7.15
C ASP A 120 -35.36 -3.55 8.65
N GLU A 121 -34.68 -4.59 9.16
CA GLU A 121 -34.25 -4.64 10.57
C GLU A 121 -33.26 -3.53 10.89
N VAL A 122 -32.29 -3.29 9.99
CA VAL A 122 -31.30 -2.22 10.15
C VAL A 122 -31.98 -0.84 10.12
N ALA A 123 -32.96 -0.64 9.23
CA ALA A 123 -33.72 0.61 9.18
C ALA A 123 -34.49 0.87 10.49
N MET A 124 -35.11 -0.16 11.07
CA MET A 124 -35.79 -0.05 12.37
C MET A 124 -34.82 0.27 13.51
N MET A 125 -33.61 -0.29 13.50
CA MET A 125 -32.59 0.03 14.50
C MET A 125 -32.14 1.50 14.43
N ILE A 126 -32.13 2.09 13.23
CA ILE A 126 -31.72 3.47 13.01
C ILE A 126 -32.81 4.48 13.42
N ASP A 127 -34.09 4.12 13.32
CA ASP A 127 -35.24 4.99 13.67
C ASP A 127 -35.17 5.53 15.11
N GLY A 128 -34.54 4.79 16.04
CA GLY A 128 -34.31 5.21 17.42
C GLY A 128 -32.88 5.67 17.75
N ALA A 129 -31.98 5.74 16.77
CA ALA A 129 -30.57 6.01 17.00
C ALA A 129 -30.31 7.52 17.11
N GLN A 130 -29.72 7.97 18.22
CA GLN A 130 -29.30 9.36 18.37
C GLN A 130 -27.96 9.67 17.69
N LYS A 131 -27.15 8.64 17.44
CA LYS A 131 -25.83 8.77 16.83
C LYS A 131 -25.48 7.56 16.00
N VAL A 132 -25.07 7.79 14.77
CA VAL A 132 -24.64 6.74 13.82
C VAL A 132 -23.25 7.07 13.32
N ILE A 133 -22.36 6.09 13.32
CA ILE A 133 -21.00 6.22 12.78
C ILE A 133 -20.89 5.30 11.57
N ILE A 134 -20.64 5.86 10.40
CA ILE A 134 -20.44 5.12 9.15
C ILE A 134 -18.95 4.88 8.97
N VAL A 135 -18.52 3.62 8.98
CA VAL A 135 -17.12 3.25 8.75
C VAL A 135 -16.95 2.80 7.28
N PRO A 136 -16.48 3.69 6.39
CA PRO A 136 -16.28 3.32 4.99
C PRO A 136 -15.13 2.32 4.85
N GLY A 137 -15.24 1.44 3.85
CA GLY A 137 -14.21 0.47 3.53
C GLY A 137 -14.02 0.30 2.02
N TYR A 138 -13.02 -0.49 1.62
CA TYR A 138 -12.71 -0.74 0.22
C TYR A 138 -13.92 -1.26 -0.58
N GLY A 139 -14.77 -2.08 0.05
CA GLY A 139 -16.00 -2.59 -0.58
C GLY A 139 -16.94 -1.49 -1.08
N MET A 140 -17.09 -0.39 -0.31
CA MET A 140 -17.92 0.77 -0.69
C MET A 140 -17.40 1.45 -1.97
N ALA A 141 -16.08 1.57 -2.08
CA ALA A 141 -15.43 2.15 -3.26
C ALA A 141 -15.54 1.23 -4.48
N VAL A 142 -15.40 -0.09 -4.30
CA VAL A 142 -15.54 -1.06 -5.40
C VAL A 142 -16.98 -1.12 -5.92
N SER A 143 -17.98 -1.07 -5.05
CA SER A 143 -19.40 -1.04 -5.44
C SER A 143 -19.88 0.32 -5.91
N GLN A 144 -19.02 1.35 -5.86
CA GLN A 144 -19.35 2.73 -6.26
C GLN A 144 -20.57 3.30 -5.52
N CYS A 145 -20.78 2.91 -4.26
CA CYS A 145 -21.97 3.28 -3.51
C CYS A 145 -21.82 4.54 -2.64
N GLN A 146 -20.74 5.30 -2.82
CA GLN A 146 -20.46 6.51 -2.03
C GLN A 146 -21.58 7.56 -2.09
N HIS A 147 -22.29 7.66 -3.22
CA HIS A 147 -23.39 8.61 -3.38
C HIS A 147 -24.63 8.15 -2.61
N GLN A 148 -24.95 6.86 -2.68
CA GLN A 148 -26.08 6.24 -1.97
C GLN A 148 -25.86 6.28 -0.45
N VAL A 149 -24.61 6.05 0.01
CA VAL A 149 -24.26 6.19 1.44
C VAL A 149 -24.41 7.64 1.90
N LYS A 150 -24.06 8.61 1.04
CA LYS A 150 -24.25 10.03 1.34
C LYS A 150 -25.73 10.41 1.41
N GLU A 151 -26.53 10.01 0.42
CA GLU A 151 -27.98 10.22 0.42
C GLU A 151 -28.65 9.59 1.64
N PHE A 152 -28.21 8.39 2.03
CA PHE A 152 -28.69 7.70 3.23
C PHE A 152 -28.33 8.45 4.52
N ALA A 153 -27.09 8.93 4.64
CA ALA A 153 -26.64 9.72 5.79
C ALA A 153 -27.44 11.02 5.93
N ASP A 154 -27.70 11.71 4.82
CA ASP A 154 -28.48 12.95 4.79
C ASP A 154 -29.94 12.69 5.17
N LEU A 155 -30.53 11.60 4.65
CA LEU A 155 -31.92 11.22 4.96
C LEU A 155 -32.12 10.89 6.45
N ILE A 156 -31.16 10.20 7.08
CA ILE A 156 -31.23 9.87 8.50
C ILE A 156 -31.10 11.13 9.37
N ALA A 157 -30.15 12.01 9.04
CA ALA A 157 -29.94 13.25 9.76
C ALA A 157 -31.18 14.16 9.68
N GLU A 158 -31.79 14.29 8.50
CA GLU A 158 -32.97 15.16 8.30
C GLU A 158 -34.24 14.58 8.95
N LYS A 159 -34.46 13.27 8.82
CA LYS A 159 -35.72 12.64 9.24
C LYS A 159 -35.78 12.34 10.74
N TYR A 160 -34.64 12.03 11.35
CA TYR A 160 -34.57 11.53 12.74
C TYR A 160 -33.74 12.43 13.67
N ASP A 161 -33.22 13.56 13.19
CA ASP A 161 -32.31 14.46 13.94
C ASP A 161 -31.10 13.73 14.55
N THR A 162 -30.65 12.67 13.87
CA THR A 162 -29.56 11.79 14.30
C THR A 162 -28.20 12.42 13.97
N GLU A 163 -27.26 12.40 14.93
CA GLU A 163 -25.87 12.80 14.68
C GLU A 163 -25.15 11.71 13.84
N VAL A 164 -24.93 11.97 12.54
CA VAL A 164 -24.20 11.06 11.66
C VAL A 164 -22.73 11.50 11.54
N LYS A 165 -21.78 10.57 11.74
CA LYS A 165 -20.33 10.79 11.58
C LYS A 165 -19.69 9.79 10.63
#